data_AF-A0A3N5TMA8-F1
#
_entry.id   AF-A0A3N5TMA8-F1
#
_cell.length_a   1.000
_cell.length_b   1.000
_cell.length_c   1.000
_cell.angle_alpha   90.00
_cell.angle_beta   90.00
_cell.angle_gamma   90.00
#
_symmetry.space_group_name_H-M   'P 1'
#
loop_
_entity.id
_entity.type
_entity.pdbx_description
1 polymer ?
#
loop_
_entity_poly.entity_id
_entity_poly.type
_entity_poly.pdbx_seq_one_letter_code
_entity_poly.pdbx_strand_id
1 'polypeptide(L)' 'MKLFMSLIMVVLLISVPNAWSDCKSDCLEDYESEINSCKTQYEDPEDADDLRECFENAKSEYDSCIEECDN' A
#
# COMPACT_ATOMS: atom_id res chain seq x y z
N MET A 1 -4.46 -26.14 -2.91
CA MET A 1 -3.06 -25.75 -2.64
C MET A 1 -3.02 -24.26 -2.95
N LYS A 2 -3.33 -23.32 -2.05
CA LYS A 2 -2.63 -22.94 -0.80
C LYS A 2 -1.12 -22.81 -0.99
N LEU A 3 -0.67 -21.56 -0.83
CA LEU A 3 0.67 -21.08 -0.47
C LEU A 3 1.66 -20.94 -1.62
N PHE A 4 1.89 -19.70 -2.06
CA PHE A 4 3.19 -19.03 -2.29
C PHE A 4 2.83 -17.57 -2.63
N MET A 5 2.69 -16.66 -1.66
CA MET A 5 3.76 -16.13 -0.81
C MET A 5 4.99 -15.74 -1.65
N SER A 6 4.83 -14.74 -2.50
CA SER A 6 5.93 -13.89 -2.94
C SER A 6 5.54 -12.45 -2.64
N LEU A 7 5.72 -12.14 -1.35
CA LEU A 7 5.87 -10.81 -0.81
C LEU A 7 6.95 -10.12 -1.65
N ILE A 8 6.57 -9.26 -2.60
CA ILE A 8 7.52 -8.46 -3.35
C ILE A 8 7.94 -7.33 -2.40
N MET A 9 8.90 -7.64 -1.55
CA MET A 9 9.60 -6.67 -0.71
C MET A 9 10.46 -5.82 -1.66
N VAL A 10 9.85 -4.77 -2.24
CA VAL A 10 10.54 -3.77 -3.03
C VAL A 10 11.29 -2.85 -2.06
N VAL A 11 12.53 -3.22 -1.76
CA VAL A 11 13.47 -2.35 -1.07
C VAL A 11 13.99 -1.34 -2.10
N LEU A 12 13.42 -0.15 -2.14
CA LEU A 12 14.00 0.99 -2.87
C LEU A 12 14.80 1.87 -1.91
N LEU A 13 16.11 1.85 -2.10
CA LEU A 13 17.06 2.77 -1.48
C LEU A 13 17.40 3.90 -2.46
N ILE A 14 17.74 5.07 -1.90
CA ILE A 14 18.55 6.20 -2.46
C ILE A 14 17.72 7.25 -3.26
N SER A 15 17.70 8.58 -3.04
CA SER A 15 18.55 9.56 -2.31
C SER A 15 17.83 10.91 -2.12
N VAL A 16 18.18 11.63 -1.04
CA VAL A 16 17.68 12.98 -0.64
C VAL A 16 18.37 14.11 -1.44
N PRO A 17 17.64 15.09 -2.02
CA PRO A 17 17.40 16.35 -1.30
C PRO A 17 16.05 17.02 -1.65
N ASN A 18 14.95 16.29 -1.49
CA ASN A 18 13.60 16.78 -1.13
C ASN A 18 12.81 15.61 -0.52
N ALA A 19 13.54 14.66 0.08
CA ALA A 19 13.09 13.31 0.39
C ALA A 19 11.84 13.25 1.26
N TRP A 20 11.52 14.30 2.03
CA TRP A 20 10.29 14.33 2.80
C TRP A 20 9.04 14.45 1.92
N SER A 21 9.06 15.38 0.94
CA SER A 21 7.93 15.55 0.02
C SER A 21 7.85 14.37 -0.93
N ASP A 22 9.00 13.88 -1.38
CA ASP A 22 9.08 12.74 -2.29
C ASP A 22 8.65 11.44 -1.57
N CYS A 23 9.08 11.19 -0.32
CA CYS A 23 8.66 10.03 0.49
C CYS A 23 7.15 10.00 0.71
N LYS A 24 6.54 11.12 1.10
CA LYS A 24 5.06 11.17 1.27
C LYS A 24 4.31 10.99 -0.05
N SER A 25 4.89 11.45 -1.16
CA SER A 25 4.34 11.22 -2.49
C SER A 25 4.40 9.73 -2.85
N ASP A 26 5.53 9.08 -2.60
CA ASP A 26 5.71 7.64 -2.84
C ASP A 26 4.72 6.82 -2.01
N CYS A 27 4.57 7.11 -0.71
CA CYS A 27 3.57 6.45 0.14
C CYS A 27 2.14 6.62 -0.43
N LEU A 28 1.81 7.82 -0.94
CA LEU A 28 0.50 8.10 -1.50
C LEU A 28 0.27 7.34 -2.81
N GLU A 29 1.26 7.30 -3.70
CA GLU A 29 1.20 6.55 -4.95
C GLU A 29 0.99 5.06 -4.70
N ASP A 30 1.72 4.48 -3.75
CA ASP A 30 1.57 3.09 -3.35
C ASP A 30 0.17 2.82 -2.77
N TYR A 31 -0.32 3.70 -1.87
CA TYR A 31 -1.66 3.58 -1.31
C TYR A 31 -2.75 3.64 -2.39
N GLU A 32 -2.66 4.58 -3.33
CA GLU A 32 -3.62 4.70 -4.43
C GLU A 32 -3.60 3.47 -5.35
N SER A 33 -2.41 2.94 -5.62
CA SER A 33 -2.22 1.70 -6.38
C SER A 33 -2.89 0.52 -5.68
N GLU A 34 -2.66 0.33 -4.38
CA GLU A 34 -3.27 -0.75 -3.60
C GLU A 34 -4.79 -0.60 -3.49
N ILE A 35 -5.32 0.61 -3.27
CA ILE A 35 -6.77 0.86 -3.29
C ILE A 35 -7.37 0.48 -4.65
N ASN A 36 -6.70 0.79 -5.75
CA ASN A 36 -7.18 0.41 -7.08
C ASN A 36 -7.11 -1.11 -7.31
N SER A 37 -6.05 -1.75 -6.79
CA SER A 37 -5.90 -3.21 -6.78
C SER A 37 -7.05 -3.87 -6.01
N CYS A 38 -7.34 -3.42 -4.78
CA CYS A 38 -8.46 -3.89 -3.96
C CYS A 38 -9.79 -3.79 -4.71
N LYS A 39 -10.07 -2.64 -5.34
CA LYS A 39 -11.32 -2.44 -6.11
C LYS A 39 -11.44 -3.41 -7.29
N THR A 40 -10.34 -3.67 -7.98
CA THR A 40 -10.31 -4.57 -9.15
C THR A 40 -10.38 -6.04 -8.71
N GLN A 41 -9.84 -6.37 -7.55
CA GLN A 41 -9.82 -7.73 -7.01
C GLN A 41 -11.18 -8.13 -6.42
N TYR A 42 -11.88 -7.18 -5.79
CA TYR A 42 -13.15 -7.41 -5.09
C TYR A 42 -14.27 -6.54 -5.69
N GLU A 43 -14.57 -6.77 -6.98
CA GLU A 43 -15.63 -6.05 -7.71
C GLU A 43 -17.03 -6.57 -7.37
N ASP A 44 -17.13 -7.82 -6.90
CA ASP A 44 -18.39 -8.48 -6.61
C ASP A 44 -18.99 -8.01 -5.28
N PRO A 45 -20.31 -7.73 -5.20
CA PRO A 45 -20.95 -7.30 -3.95
C PRO A 45 -20.86 -8.31 -2.79
N GLU A 46 -20.62 -9.59 -3.09
CA GLU A 46 -20.43 -10.64 -2.08
C GLU A 46 -19.09 -10.51 -1.36
N ASP A 47 -18.10 -9.86 -1.98
CA ASP A 47 -16.75 -9.66 -1.46
C ASP A 47 -16.60 -8.35 -0.67
N ALA A 48 -17.72 -7.70 -0.30
CA ALA A 48 -17.70 -6.38 0.32
C ALA A 48 -16.91 -6.34 1.65
N ASP A 49 -16.93 -7.43 2.42
CA ASP A 49 -16.14 -7.55 3.65
C ASP A 49 -14.64 -7.68 3.35
N ASP A 50 -14.27 -8.43 2.31
CA ASP A 50 -12.88 -8.59 1.87
C ASP A 50 -12.34 -7.28 1.26
N LEU A 51 -13.16 -6.57 0.48
CA LEU A 51 -12.84 -5.23 -0.04
C LEU A 51 -12.56 -4.24 1.11
N ARG A 52 -13.37 -4.28 2.18
CA ARG A 52 -13.15 -3.44 3.36
C ARG A 52 -11.83 -3.80 4.04
N GLU A 53 -11.56 -5.08 4.26
CA GLU A 53 -10.30 -5.53 4.89
C GLU A 53 -9.09 -5.10 4.04
N CYS A 54 -9.19 -5.21 2.71
CA CYS A 54 -8.15 -4.76 1.79
C CYS A 54 -7.87 -3.25 1.94
N PHE A 55 -8.91 -2.42 2.03
CA PHE A 55 -8.74 -0.97 2.26
C PHE A 55 -8.14 -0.65 3.64
N GLU A 56 -8.52 -1.40 4.68
CA GLU A 56 -7.97 -1.22 6.03
C GLU A 56 -6.47 -1.57 6.07
N ASN A 57 -6.06 -2.64 5.40
CA ASN A 57 -4.65 -3.02 5.28
C ASN A 57 -3.84 -1.97 4.50
N ALA A 58 -4.31 -1.56 3.31
CA ALA A 58 -3.65 -0.51 2.52
C ALA A 58 -3.48 0.78 3.31
N LYS A 59 -4.50 1.16 4.10
CA LYS A 59 -4.42 2.32 4.99
C LYS A 59 -3.38 2.14 6.10
N SER A 60 -3.33 0.97 6.73
CA SER A 60 -2.34 0.68 7.78
C SER A 60 -0.91 0.76 7.24
N GLU A 61 -0.68 0.28 6.02
CA GLU A 61 0.63 0.35 5.35
C GLU A 61 0.99 1.81 5.01
N TYR A 62 0.04 2.59 4.49
CA TYR A 62 0.22 4.02 4.25
C TYR A 62 0.59 4.77 5.54
N ASP A 63 -0.17 4.57 6.62
CA ASP A 63 0.07 5.24 7.91
C ASP A 63 1.48 4.90 8.44
N SER A 64 1.92 3.65 8.28
CA SER A 64 3.27 3.21 8.66
C SER A 64 4.34 3.87 7.79
N CYS A 65 4.12 3.95 6.47
CA CYS A 65 5.02 4.64 5.53
C CYS A 65 5.18 6.12 5.88
N ILE A 66 4.08 6.81 6.21
CA ILE A 66 4.12 8.21 6.63
C ILE A 66 4.89 8.39 7.95
N GLU A 67 4.71 7.47 8.91
CA GLU A 67 5.48 7.48 10.16
C GLU A 67 6.98 7.26 9.90
N GLU A 68 7.34 6.40 8.95
CA GLU A 68 8.74 6.21 8.53
C GLU A 68 9.31 7.45 7.82
N CYS A 69 8.51 8.17 7.03
CA CYS A 69 8.93 9.44 6.42
C CYS A 69 9.14 10.56 7.45
N ASP A 70 8.40 10.53 8.56
CA ASP A 70 8.40 11.57 9.59
C ASP A 70 9.51 11.38 10.66
N ASN A 71 10.12 10.18 10.74
CA ASN A 71 11.18 9.80 11.69
C ASN A 71 12.59 9.86 11.07
#